data_AF-A0A3D4FQD0-F1
#
_entry.id   AF-A0A3D4FQD0-F1
#
_cell.length_a   1.000
_cell.length_b   1.000
_cell.length_c   1.000
_cell.angle_alpha   90.00
_cell.angle_beta   90.00
_cell.angle_gamma   90.00
#
_symmetry.space_group_name_H-M   'P 1'
#
loop_
_entity.id
_entity.type
_entity.pdbx_description
1 polymer ?
#
loop_
_entity_poly.entity_id
_entity_poly.type
_entity_poly.pdbx_seq_one_letter_code
_entity_poly.pdbx_strand_id
1 'polypeptide(L)'
;MRMRIRNRVSNIFLANGELYDTIPFGHSTPMKVCPLCGRGSRIAGGYSNRVRATKYNPTGKRRVFLNLQWARLPSGGRIKICTRCLKAKKHLTTSLHSRSSAAHRSSI
;
A
#
# COMPACT_ATOMS: atom_id res chain seq x y z
N MET A 1 23.26 -56.01 -1.61
CA MET A 1 23.68 -54.59 -1.63
C MET A 1 23.07 -53.82 -0.46
N ARG A 2 23.87 -53.37 0.52
CA ARG A 2 23.46 -52.40 1.55
C ARG A 2 24.47 -51.25 1.52
N MET A 3 24.13 -50.15 0.86
CA MET A 3 24.98 -48.96 0.85
C MET A 3 24.77 -48.16 2.14
N ARG A 4 25.84 -48.06 2.94
CA ARG A 4 26.03 -47.00 3.94
C ARG A 4 26.32 -45.70 3.21
N ILE A 5 25.64 -44.62 3.57
CA ILE A 5 26.14 -43.27 3.35
C ILE A 5 26.05 -42.53 4.68
N ARG A 6 27.21 -42.24 5.27
CA ARG A 6 27.35 -41.19 6.30
C ARG A 6 27.46 -39.87 5.52
N ASN A 7 26.77 -38.82 5.92
CA ASN A 7 27.35 -37.48 5.83
C ASN A 7 26.68 -36.48 6.76
N ARG A 8 27.51 -36.00 7.68
CA ARG A 8 27.32 -34.82 8.52
C ARG A 8 27.54 -33.61 7.63
N VAL A 9 26.53 -32.77 7.42
CA VAL A 9 26.74 -31.37 7.01
C VAL A 9 26.02 -30.49 8.02
N SER A 10 26.85 -29.72 8.70
CA SER A 10 26.59 -28.61 9.58
C SER A 10 25.67 -27.55 8.96
N ASN A 11 24.75 -27.05 9.80
CA ASN A 11 24.39 -25.65 9.96
C ASN A 11 24.44 -24.74 8.71
N ILE A 12 23.29 -24.30 8.21
CA ILE A 12 23.16 -22.96 7.62
C ILE A 12 21.79 -22.38 8.02
N PHE A 13 21.81 -21.50 9.02
CA PHE A 13 20.85 -20.41 9.14
C PHE A 13 20.75 -19.67 7.81
N LEU A 14 19.60 -19.71 7.14
CA LEU A 14 19.24 -18.71 6.14
C LEU A 14 18.04 -17.95 6.67
N ALA A 15 18.35 -16.87 7.37
CA ALA A 15 17.55 -15.66 7.30
C ALA A 15 17.34 -15.35 5.82
N ASN A 16 16.09 -15.27 5.36
CA ASN A 16 15.57 -14.37 4.34
C ASN A 16 14.08 -14.67 4.16
N GLY A 17 13.30 -13.60 4.00
CA GLY A 17 11.84 -13.62 3.99
C GLY A 17 11.21 -14.30 2.78
N GLU A 18 9.97 -13.88 2.54
CA GLU A 18 8.98 -14.46 1.63
C GLU A 18 8.08 -15.52 2.29
N LEU A 19 7.06 -15.04 3.00
CA LEU A 19 5.79 -15.76 3.08
C LEU A 19 4.63 -14.75 3.09
N TYR A 20 4.42 -14.08 1.96
CA TYR A 20 3.07 -13.67 1.61
C TYR A 20 2.47 -14.84 0.83
N ASP A 21 1.18 -15.12 1.07
CA ASP A 21 0.35 -16.15 0.42
C ASP A 21 0.11 -17.46 1.22
N THR A 22 -0.62 -17.35 2.34
CA THR A 22 -1.81 -18.20 2.59
C THR A 22 -2.67 -17.60 3.71
N ILE A 23 -3.68 -16.80 3.37
CA ILE A 23 -4.87 -16.61 4.22
C ILE A 23 -6.10 -16.87 3.32
N PRO A 24 -6.88 -17.93 3.58
CA PRO A 24 -8.04 -18.29 2.75
C PRO A 24 -9.33 -17.70 3.32
N PHE A 25 -9.42 -16.39 3.53
CA PHE A 25 -10.70 -15.69 3.72
C PHE A 25 -10.57 -14.27 3.16
N GLY A 26 -11.46 -13.93 2.24
CA GLY A 26 -11.36 -12.81 1.29
C GLY A 26 -10.72 -11.53 1.81
N HIS A 27 -9.51 -11.23 1.32
CA HIS A 27 -9.06 -9.85 1.22
C HIS A 27 -9.51 -9.34 -0.15
N SER A 28 -10.48 -8.44 -0.16
CA SER A 28 -10.73 -7.64 -1.35
C SER A 28 -9.42 -6.94 -1.69
N THR A 29 -8.80 -7.30 -2.83
CA THR A 29 -7.59 -6.64 -3.31
C THR A 29 -7.85 -5.13 -3.28
N PRO A 30 -6.99 -4.32 -2.65
CA PRO A 30 -7.29 -2.91 -2.50
C PRO A 30 -7.29 -2.30 -3.90
N MET A 31 -8.42 -1.72 -4.28
CA MET A 31 -8.44 -0.69 -5.31
C MET A 31 -7.26 0.26 -5.02
N LYS A 32 -6.45 0.65 -6.00
CA LYS A 32 -5.21 1.41 -5.76
C LYS A 32 -5.50 2.64 -4.88
N VAL A 33 -5.16 2.54 -3.59
CA VAL A 33 -5.48 3.50 -2.53
C VAL A 33 -4.18 4.07 -2.01
N CYS A 34 -4.21 5.35 -1.64
CA CYS A 34 -3.07 5.97 -1.00
C CYS A 34 -2.97 5.55 0.49
N PRO A 35 -1.84 5.00 0.95
CA PRO A 35 -1.69 4.49 2.33
C PRO A 35 -1.81 5.60 3.38
N LEU A 36 -1.36 6.82 3.09
CA LEU A 36 -1.38 7.94 4.04
C LEU A 36 -2.74 8.59 4.25
N CYS A 37 -3.68 8.44 3.31
CA CYS A 37 -4.94 9.20 3.36
C CYS A 37 -6.18 8.36 3.06
N GLY A 38 -6.02 7.06 2.80
CA GLY A 38 -7.13 6.16 2.48
C GLY A 38 -7.89 6.48 1.20
N ARG A 39 -7.50 7.53 0.45
CA ARG A 39 -8.20 7.92 -0.77
C ARG A 39 -8.03 6.86 -1.85
N GLY A 40 -9.16 6.36 -2.32
CA GLY A 40 -9.24 5.48 -3.47
C GLY A 40 -9.80 6.16 -4.71
N SER A 41 -9.99 5.32 -5.72
CA SER A 41 -10.81 5.62 -6.89
C SER A 41 -12.23 6.05 -6.50
N ARG A 42 -12.86 6.87 -7.34
CA ARG A 42 -14.29 7.22 -7.22
C ARG A 42 -15.01 7.05 -8.55
N ILE A 43 -16.31 6.81 -8.51
CA ILE A 43 -17.16 6.86 -9.71
C ILE A 43 -17.71 8.28 -9.82
N ALA A 44 -17.47 8.96 -10.94
CA ALA A 44 -17.99 10.30 -11.20
C ALA A 44 -18.79 10.28 -12.52
N GLY A 45 -19.98 10.87 -12.49
CA GLY A 45 -20.72 11.22 -13.69
C GLY A 45 -20.17 12.50 -14.33
N GLY A 46 -20.63 12.80 -15.53
CA GLY A 46 -20.41 14.10 -16.15
C GLY A 46 -21.69 14.60 -16.82
N TYR A 47 -21.62 15.82 -17.32
CA TYR A 47 -22.57 16.37 -18.28
C TYR A 47 -21.77 17.11 -19.35
N SER A 48 -22.31 17.21 -20.56
CA SER A 48 -21.61 17.82 -21.68
C SER A 48 -22.30 19.10 -22.16
N ASN A 49 -21.53 20.17 -22.32
CA ASN A 49 -22.01 21.47 -22.83
C ASN A 49 -22.19 21.48 -24.36
N ARG A 50 -22.43 20.33 -25.00
CA ARG A 50 -22.66 20.22 -26.45
C ARG A 50 -24.00 20.84 -26.86
N VAL A 51 -25.00 20.72 -25.99
CA VAL A 51 -26.28 21.42 -26.10
C VAL A 51 -26.21 22.67 -25.22
N ARG A 52 -27.09 23.66 -25.47
CA ARG A 52 -27.21 24.89 -24.66
C ARG A 52 -27.01 24.58 -23.16
N ALA A 53 -26.15 25.34 -22.50
CA ALA A 53 -25.68 25.07 -21.12
C ALA A 53 -26.80 24.92 -20.07
N THR A 54 -27.98 25.48 -20.33
CA THR A 54 -29.16 25.37 -19.46
C THR A 54 -29.88 24.03 -19.57
N LYS A 55 -29.65 23.25 -20.63
CA LYS A 55 -30.27 21.94 -20.83
C LYS A 55 -29.35 20.85 -20.29
N TYR A 56 -29.83 20.11 -19.30
CA TYR A 56 -29.10 18.96 -18.76
C TYR A 56 -28.84 17.93 -19.85
N ASN A 57 -27.56 17.61 -20.07
CA ASN A 57 -27.11 16.66 -21.08
C ASN A 57 -26.10 15.67 -20.45
N PRO A 58 -26.60 14.65 -19.72
CA PRO A 58 -25.78 13.76 -18.92
C PRO A 58 -24.83 12.91 -19.76
N THR A 59 -23.69 12.56 -19.19
CA THR A 59 -22.77 11.55 -19.72
C THR A 59 -22.64 10.37 -18.77
N GLY A 60 -22.19 9.24 -19.30
CA GLY A 60 -22.01 8.00 -18.53
C GLY A 60 -21.07 8.17 -17.33
N LYS A 61 -21.34 7.40 -16.28
CA LYS A 61 -20.48 7.35 -15.09
C LYS A 61 -19.15 6.68 -15.45
N ARG A 62 -18.05 7.34 -15.12
CA ARG A 62 -16.69 6.79 -15.32
C ARG A 62 -15.92 6.72 -14.01
N ARG A 63 -15.03 5.74 -13.91
CA ARG A 63 -14.11 5.63 -12.77
C ARG A 63 -13.00 6.68 -12.91
N VAL A 64 -12.83 7.48 -11.88
CA VAL A 64 -11.72 8.43 -11.72
C VAL A 64 -10.72 7.82 -10.76
N PHE A 65 -9.51 7.60 -11.27
CA PHE A 65 -8.40 7.08 -10.47
C PHE A 65 -7.65 8.21 -9.79
N LEU A 66 -7.07 7.89 -8.63
CA LEU A 66 -6.19 8.82 -7.94
C LEU A 66 -4.83 8.86 -8.64
N ASN A 67 -4.26 10.06 -8.76
CA ASN A 67 -2.90 10.22 -9.25
C ASN A 67 -1.91 9.78 -8.15
N LEU A 68 -1.48 8.52 -8.23
CA LEU A 68 -0.51 7.90 -7.34
C LEU A 68 0.89 8.01 -7.95
N GLN A 69 1.83 8.54 -7.18
CA GLN A 69 3.20 8.79 -7.59
C GLN A 69 4.17 8.21 -6.58
N TRP A 70 5.35 7.82 -7.04
CA TRP A 70 6.41 7.31 -6.18
C TRP A 70 7.02 8.44 -5.35
N ALA A 71 7.02 8.25 -4.03
CA ALA A 71 7.70 9.12 -3.08
C ALA A 71 8.84 8.37 -2.41
N ARG A 72 9.98 9.02 -2.22
CA ARG A 72 11.11 8.49 -1.44
C ARG A 72 10.85 8.74 0.03
N LEU A 73 11.03 7.73 0.87
CA LEU A 73 10.93 7.89 2.34
C LEU A 73 12.26 8.39 2.92
N PRO A 74 12.22 9.08 4.07
CA PRO A 74 13.44 9.49 4.78
C PRO A 74 14.23 8.28 5.30
N SER A 75 13.56 7.18 5.66
CA SER A 75 14.17 5.92 6.09
C SER A 75 14.77 5.08 4.96
N GLY A 76 14.74 5.58 3.72
CA GLY A 76 14.99 4.78 2.52
C GLY A 76 13.74 4.06 2.01
N GLY A 77 13.81 3.56 0.77
CA GLY A 77 12.69 2.95 0.07
C GLY A 77 11.79 3.93 -0.70
N ARG A 78 10.78 3.38 -1.38
CA ARG A 78 9.81 4.16 -2.18
C ARG A 78 8.40 3.63 -1.96
N ILE A 79 7.44 4.52 -1.79
CA ILE A 79 6.01 4.18 -1.68
C ILE A 79 5.19 4.92 -2.73
N LYS A 80 4.08 4.34 -3.20
CA LYS A 80 3.12 5.05 -4.06
C LYS A 80 2.12 5.82 -3.19
N ILE A 81 2.10 7.14 -3.33
CA ILE A 81 1.18 8.03 -2.61
C ILE A 81 0.47 8.98 -3.54
N CYS A 82 -0.60 9.57 -3.06
CA CYS A 82 -1.35 10.56 -3.81
C CYS A 82 -0.54 11.85 -4.02
N THR A 83 -0.71 12.52 -5.15
CA THR A 83 -0.04 13.81 -5.42
C THR A 83 -0.33 14.89 -4.38
N ARG A 84 -1.55 14.94 -3.82
CA ARG A 84 -1.90 15.88 -2.73
C ARG A 84 -1.09 15.61 -1.46
N CYS A 85 -0.79 14.34 -1.19
CA CYS A 85 -0.01 13.87 -0.04
C CYS A 85 1.48 14.18 -0.24
N LEU A 86 1.94 14.00 -1.48
CA LEU A 86 3.30 14.35 -1.91
C LEU A 86 3.55 15.85 -1.78
N LYS A 87 2.64 16.69 -2.31
CA LYS A 87 2.72 18.16 -2.21
C LYS A 87 2.69 18.64 -0.76
N ALA A 88 1.88 18.01 0.08
CA ALA A 88 1.82 18.30 1.52
C ALA A 88 2.99 17.70 2.33
N LYS A 89 3.99 17.08 1.68
CA LYS A 89 5.19 16.50 2.30
C LYS A 89 4.93 15.47 3.41
N LYS A 90 3.75 14.84 3.44
CA LYS A 90 3.36 13.86 4.48
C LYS A 90 4.26 12.63 4.54
N HIS A 91 4.92 12.31 3.43
CA HIS A 91 5.85 11.19 3.34
C HIS A 91 7.18 11.41 4.09
N LEU A 92 7.54 12.68 4.36
CA LEU A 92 8.75 13.02 5.11
C LEU A 92 8.54 12.90 6.62
N THR A 93 7.31 13.18 7.08
CA THR A 93 6.93 13.04 8.50
C THR A 93 6.74 11.57 8.90
N THR A 94 6.60 10.67 7.93
CA THR A 94 6.48 9.22 8.16
C THR A 94 7.86 8.64 8.48
N SER A 95 8.33 8.93 9.68
CA SER A 95 9.28 8.13 10.45
C SER A 95 8.52 7.65 11.70
N LEU A 96 8.92 6.55 12.34
CA LEU A 96 8.25 5.92 13.51
C LEU A 96 7.21 4.83 13.21
N HIS A 97 7.65 3.76 12.54
CA HIS A 97 7.49 2.43 13.15
C HIS A 97 8.88 1.81 13.31
N SER A 98 9.79 2.54 13.96
CA SER A 98 10.81 1.88 14.79
C SER A 98 10.08 1.38 16.02
N ARG A 99 10.10 0.06 16.24
CA ARG A 99 9.67 -0.56 17.49
C ARG A 99 10.55 -0.03 18.64
N SER A 100 10.12 1.05 19.27
CA SER A 100 10.68 1.67 20.48
C SER A 100 9.83 2.93 20.74
N SER A 101 9.04 3.12 21.79
CA SER A 101 9.14 2.69 23.17
C SER A 101 7.77 2.92 23.81
N ALA A 102 7.10 1.87 24.28
CA ALA A 102 6.06 1.96 25.30
C ALA A 102 6.17 0.76 26.24
N ALA A 103 7.39 0.55 26.74
CA ALA A 103 7.59 -0.05 28.05
C ALA A 103 7.42 1.10 29.06
N HIS A 104 6.31 1.10 29.79
CA HIS A 104 6.00 1.77 31.07
C HIS A 104 4.46 1.70 31.18
N ARG A 105 3.82 1.06 32.17
CA ARG A 105 4.26 0.75 33.53
C ARG A 105 3.29 -0.29 34.11
N SER A 106 3.74 -1.54 34.25
CA SER A 106 3.10 -2.51 35.16
C SER A 106 3.70 -2.25 36.54
N SER A 107 2.92 -1.67 37.45
CA SER A 107 3.27 -1.57 38.87
C SER A 107 1.97 -1.65 39.65
N ILE A 108 1.71 -2.86 40.15
CA ILE A 108 0.95 -3.12 41.38
C ILE A 108 1.91 -2.83 42.53
#